data_AF-A0A9D1V7G9-F1
#
_entry.id   AF-A0A9D1V7G9-F1
#
_cell.length_a   1.000
_cell.length_b   1.000
_cell.length_c   1.000
_cell.angle_alpha   90.00
_cell.angle_beta   90.00
_cell.angle_gamma   90.00
#
_symmetry.space_group_name_H-M   'P 1'
#
loop_
_entity.id
_entity.type
_entity.pdbx_description
1 polymer ?
#
loop_
_entity_poly.entity_id
_entity_poly.type
_entity_poly.pdbx_seq_one_letter_code
_entity_poly.pdbx_strand_id
1 'polypeptide(L)'
;MNKQNIRTCKNCRYYNAFYVKCAYSFDKHKAGFCEQKQKGVYKDDKCDLYKSRQQKEKTVTVEHIDIAMKDLEELVQIFYNCDY
;
A
#
# COMPACT_ATOMS: atom_id res chain seq x y z
N MET A 1 16.29 -15.37 19.51
CA MET A 1 15.35 -14.42 18.86
C MET A 1 14.16 -15.19 18.30
N ASN A 2 12.97 -15.02 18.88
CA ASN A 2 11.76 -15.79 18.55
C ASN A 2 11.20 -15.43 17.15
N LYS A 3 11.26 -16.38 16.21
CA LYS A 3 10.73 -16.29 14.82
C LYS A 3 9.19 -16.41 14.71
N GLN A 4 8.41 -16.04 15.74
CA GLN A 4 7.00 -16.46 15.83
C GLN A 4 5.93 -15.51 15.24
N ASN A 5 6.32 -14.40 14.59
CA ASN A 5 5.35 -13.41 14.08
C ASN A 5 5.43 -13.08 12.57
N ILE A 6 5.90 -14.04 11.76
CA ILE A 6 6.12 -13.81 10.33
C ILE A 6 4.80 -13.82 9.53
N ARG A 7 3.82 -14.63 9.94
CA ARG A 7 2.57 -14.88 9.18
C ARG A 7 1.38 -14.02 9.62
N THR A 8 1.54 -12.71 9.58
CA THR A 8 0.45 -11.74 9.84
C THR A 8 -0.06 -11.11 8.55
N CYS A 9 -1.25 -10.54 8.57
CA CYS A 9 -1.87 -9.87 7.42
C CYS A 9 -0.93 -8.81 6.82
N LYS A 10 -0.24 -8.00 7.62
CA LYS A 10 0.73 -6.99 7.12
C LYS A 10 1.84 -7.55 6.23
N ASN A 11 2.19 -8.83 6.41
CA ASN A 11 3.21 -9.54 5.64
C ASN A 11 2.62 -10.46 4.56
N CYS A 12 1.30 -10.42 4.36
CA CYS A 12 0.59 -11.22 3.39
C CYS A 12 0.51 -10.49 2.04
N ARG A 13 0.64 -11.21 0.92
CA ARG A 13 0.48 -10.63 -0.43
C ARG A 13 -0.93 -10.10 -0.71
N TYR A 14 -1.94 -10.59 0.02
CA TYR A 14 -3.35 -10.26 -0.18
C TYR A 14 -3.84 -9.10 0.70
N TYR A 15 -2.93 -8.44 1.44
CA TYR A 15 -3.28 -7.36 2.37
C TYR A 15 -2.94 -5.99 1.78
N ASN A 16 -3.95 -5.13 1.74
CA ASN A 16 -3.83 -3.72 1.40
C ASN A 16 -4.08 -2.88 2.64
N ALA A 17 -3.10 -2.07 3.05
CA ALA A 17 -3.26 -1.19 4.20
C ALA A 17 -4.18 -0.02 3.83
N PHE A 18 -5.08 0.36 4.74
CA PHE A 18 -5.73 1.66 4.65
C PHE A 18 -4.76 2.74 5.13
N TYR A 19 -4.88 3.93 4.56
CA TYR A 19 -4.10 5.09 4.94
C TYR A 19 -5.02 6.19 5.43
N VAL A 20 -4.59 6.91 6.46
CA VAL A 20 -5.32 8.05 7.02
C VAL A 20 -4.49 9.30 6.77
N LYS A 21 -5.15 10.37 6.31
CA LYS A 21 -4.53 11.68 6.13
C LYS A 21 -4.22 12.28 7.49
N CYS A 22 -2.96 12.65 7.69
CA CYS A 22 -2.46 13.40 8.84
C CYS A 22 -2.07 14.82 8.39
N ALA A 23 -1.62 15.67 9.33
CA ALA A 23 -1.33 17.08 9.07
C ALA A 23 -0.31 17.32 7.93
N TYR A 24 0.62 16.38 7.71
CA TYR A 24 1.70 16.49 6.72
C TYR A 24 2.02 15.16 5.99
N SER A 25 1.22 14.10 6.20
CA SER A 25 1.52 12.76 5.68
C SER A 25 0.27 11.89 5.51
N PHE A 26 0.45 10.72 4.91
CA PHE A 26 -0.53 9.62 4.94
C PHE A 26 0.03 8.47 5.77
N ASP A 27 -0.56 8.24 6.95
CA ASP A 27 -0.08 7.22 7.87
C ASP A 27 -0.86 5.92 7.70
N LYS A 28 -0.16 4.79 7.91
CA LYS A 28 -0.78 3.46 7.82
C LYS A 28 -1.76 3.25 8.97
N HIS A 29 -3.01 2.95 8.62
CA HIS A 29 -4.03 2.56 9.58
C HIS A 29 -3.76 1.16 10.16
N LYS A 30 -4.33 0.87 11.35
CA LYS A 30 -4.20 -0.46 11.99
C LYS A 30 -5.00 -1.55 11.26
N ALA A 31 -6.02 -1.15 10.52
CA ALA A 31 -6.82 -2.02 9.67
C ALA A 31 -6.48 -1.84 8.19
N GLY A 32 -6.79 -2.86 7.41
CA GLY A 32 -6.68 -2.86 5.96
C GLY A 32 -7.72 -3.80 5.34
N PHE A 33 -7.60 -4.02 4.05
CA PHE A 33 -8.44 -4.92 3.30
C PHE A 33 -7.70 -6.20 2.95
N CYS A 34 -8.37 -7.35 3.11
CA CYS A 34 -7.89 -8.63 2.61
C CYS A 34 -8.60 -8.96 1.30
N GLU A 35 -7.89 -8.94 0.19
CA GLU A 35 -8.43 -9.27 -1.13
C GLU A 35 -8.96 -10.71 -1.21
N GLN A 36 -8.30 -11.64 -0.52
CA GLN A 36 -8.71 -13.05 -0.56
C GLN A 36 -10.02 -13.31 0.19
N LYS A 37 -10.28 -12.58 1.27
CA LYS A 37 -11.50 -12.72 2.09
C LYS A 37 -12.56 -11.67 1.78
N GLN A 38 -12.24 -10.70 0.92
CA GLN A 38 -13.10 -9.57 0.55
C GLN A 38 -13.67 -8.82 1.78
N LYS A 39 -12.83 -8.57 2.79
CA LYS A 39 -13.25 -7.90 4.03
C LYS A 39 -12.13 -7.12 4.71
N GLY A 40 -12.53 -6.23 5.62
CA GLY A 40 -11.62 -5.56 6.56
C GLY A 40 -10.97 -6.53 7.54
N VAL A 41 -9.66 -6.37 7.75
CA VAL A 41 -8.85 -7.16 8.70
C VAL A 41 -7.84 -6.25 9.42
N TYR A 42 -7.39 -6.61 10.61
CA TYR A 42 -6.30 -5.92 11.28
C TYR A 42 -4.94 -6.38 10.76
N LYS A 43 -3.96 -5.48 10.79
CA LYS A 43 -2.61 -5.74 10.26
C LYS A 43 -1.90 -6.92 10.92
N ASP A 44 -2.22 -7.20 12.18
CA ASP A 44 -1.61 -8.27 12.98
C ASP A 44 -2.45 -9.56 13.02
N ASP A 45 -3.60 -9.59 12.32
CA ASP A 45 -4.43 -10.79 12.17
C ASP A 45 -3.68 -11.90 11.43
N LYS A 46 -4.13 -13.15 11.65
CA LYS A 46 -3.58 -14.36 11.02
C LYS A 46 -4.71 -15.15 10.35
N CYS A 47 -4.38 -15.89 9.30
CA CYS A 47 -5.31 -16.83 8.69
C CYS A 47 -4.59 -17.93 7.92
N ASP A 48 -5.31 -19.01 7.63
CA ASP A 48 -4.76 -20.19 6.94
C ASP A 48 -4.48 -19.94 5.45
N LEU A 49 -5.11 -18.90 4.88
CA LEU A 49 -4.88 -18.46 3.49
C LEU A 49 -3.65 -17.56 3.33
N TYR A 50 -2.81 -17.46 4.37
CA TYR A 50 -1.61 -16.64 4.33
C TYR A 50 -0.68 -17.07 3.19
N LYS A 51 -0.26 -16.08 2.39
CA LYS A 51 0.86 -16.24 1.45
C LYS A 51 1.83 -15.09 1.65
N SER A 52 3.11 -15.43 1.76
CA SER A 52 4.18 -14.44 1.94
C SER A 52 4.15 -13.41 0.81
N ARG A 53 4.31 -12.13 1.18
CA ARG A 53 4.51 -11.06 0.22
C ARG A 53 5.91 -11.18 -0.35
N GLN A 54 6.03 -11.50 -1.64
CA GLN A 54 7.30 -11.41 -2.34
C GLN A 54 7.71 -9.94 -2.39
N GLN A 55 8.90 -9.60 -1.89
CA GLN A 55 9.55 -8.35 -2.26
C GLN A 55 9.89 -8.47 -3.74
N LYS A 56 9.03 -7.92 -4.60
CA LYS A 56 9.44 -7.61 -5.95
C LYS A 56 10.39 -6.43 -5.82
N GLU A 57 11.67 -6.64 -6.07
CA GLU A 57 12.53 -5.55 -6.49
C GLU A 57 11.86 -4.95 -7.72
N LYS A 58 11.29 -3.76 -7.56
CA LYS A 58 10.83 -3.01 -8.72
C LYS A 58 12.09 -2.47 -9.36
N THR A 59 12.52 -3.05 -10.47
CA THR A 59 13.52 -2.45 -11.33
C THR A 59 12.91 -1.17 -11.90
N VAL A 60 13.11 -0.05 -11.23
CA VAL A 60 12.68 1.26 -11.70
C VAL A 60 13.67 1.68 -12.76
N THR A 61 13.28 1.54 -14.03
CA THR A 61 14.03 2.11 -15.16
C THR A 61 13.76 3.62 -15.24
N VAL A 62 14.62 4.35 -15.96
CA VAL A 62 14.44 5.78 -16.22
C VAL A 62 13.07 6.07 -16.86
N GLU A 63 12.61 5.19 -17.75
CA GLU A 63 11.28 5.29 -18.38
C GLU A 63 10.13 5.34 -17.36
N HIS A 64 10.24 4.61 -16.23
CA HIS A 64 9.21 4.66 -15.18
C HIS A 64 9.19 6.01 -14.45
N ILE A 65 10.34 6.70 -14.38
CA ILE A 65 10.45 8.04 -13.79
C ILE A 65 9.82 9.05 -14.75
N ASP A 66 10.12 8.94 -16.05
CA ASP A 66 9.54 9.83 -17.07
C ASP A 66 8.01 9.73 -17.10
N ILE A 67 7.46 8.52 -17.00
CA ILE A 67 6.01 8.30 -16.90
C ILE A 67 5.45 8.97 -15.64
N ALA A 68 6.08 8.77 -14.48
CA ALA A 68 5.62 9.38 -13.24
C ALA A 68 5.69 10.91 -13.26
N MET A 69 6.70 11.49 -13.91
CA MET A 69 6.78 12.95 -14.10
C MET A 69 5.61 13.45 -14.96
N LYS A 70 5.30 12.76 -16.06
CA LYS A 70 4.18 13.10 -16.94
C LYS A 70 2.83 13.02 -16.22
N ASP A 71 2.61 11.96 -15.43
CA ASP A 71 1.40 11.80 -14.63
C ASP A 71 1.26 12.94 -13.60
N LEU A 72 2.36 13.36 -12.97
CA LEU A 72 2.35 14.50 -12.04
C LEU A 72 2.04 15.83 -12.73
N GLU A 73 2.61 16.07 -13.91
CA GLU A 73 2.28 17.26 -14.71
C GLU A 73 0.80 17.29 -15.10
N GLU A 74 0.23 16.15 -15.50
CA GLU A 74 -1.19 16.02 -15.81
C GLU A 74 -2.06 16.29 -14.59
N LEU A 75 -1.69 15.75 -13.42
CA LEU A 75 -2.40 16.03 -12.17
C LEU A 75 -2.32 17.51 -11.81
N VAL A 76 -1.16 18.16 -11.96
CA VAL A 76 -1.03 19.61 -11.74
C VAL A 76 -1.97 20.36 -12.67
N GLN A 77 -2.06 20.01 -13.96
CA GLN A 77 -2.99 20.66 -14.89
C GLN A 77 -4.46 20.46 -14.50
N ILE A 78 -4.85 19.23 -14.14
CA ILE A 78 -6.22 18.91 -13.71
C ILE A 78 -6.60 19.74 -12.48
N PHE A 79 -5.69 19.85 -11.51
CA PHE A 79 -5.94 20.55 -10.25
C PHE A 79 -5.51 22.02 -10.26
N TYR A 80 -5.02 22.55 -11.38
CA TYR A 80 -4.47 23.91 -11.49
C TYR A 80 -5.49 25.01 -11.12
N ASN A 81 -6.78 24.74 -11.35
CA ASN A 81 -7.90 25.65 -11.05
C ASN A 81 -8.88 25.08 -10.01
N CYS A 82 -8.49 24.04 -9.27
CA CYS A 82 -9.29 23.55 -8.15
C CYS A 82 -8.97 24.40 -6.91
N ASP A 83 -9.60 25.56 -6.80
CA ASP A 83 -9.66 26.31 -5.56
C ASP A 83 -10.45 25.49 -4.52
N TYR A 84 -9.79 25.15 -3.40
CA TYR A 84 -10.39 24.49 -2.23
C TYR A 84 -10.64 25.51 -1.12
#